data_AF-A0A8R7P975-F1
#
_entry.id   AF-A0A8R7P975-F1
#
_cell.length_a   1.000
_cell.length_b   1.000
_cell.length_c   1.000
_cell.angle_alpha   90.00
_cell.angle_beta   90.00
_cell.angle_gamma   90.00
#
_symmetry.space_group_name_H-M   'P 1'
#
loop_
_entity.id
_entity.type
_entity.pdbx_description
1 polymer ?
#
loop_
_entity_poly.entity_id
_entity_poly.type
_entity_poly.pdbx_seq_one_letter_code
_entity_poly.pdbx_strand_id
1 'polypeptide(L)'
;MAKYFQSAPVSNEALKHKEILLDGLYMHQDLDGSPNQNQKTIVNPNLPLQFGCTVANDWIIYDGLGPDKKLVARAQGPHMGAGITKGSWFICFNMVFVDERFAGSSLKVLGHFEEPVEGEWAILGGTGEFAYAQGVVTFKKVQDGSTRVRQLQIRAICLSFPSSLSMPTKMGPWGGNGGSIQDITTGTPMRLQSVTLSSESSWIVSLAFTYIDKLGKRRNEGPWGPDKGNSQTIEFGPKEYVTEISGTIDNVISSLVITTNMKKYGPFGHEKGNRFSAAVPENTCVVGFFARTGNALDAVGVYHGPIMV
;
A
#
# COMPACT_ATOMS: atom_id res chain seq x y z
N MET A 1 -10.10 -6.14 25.31
CA MET A 1 -9.27 -5.24 24.49
C MET A 1 -10.18 -4.33 23.68
N ALA A 2 -9.81 -3.06 23.56
CA ALA A 2 -10.52 -2.08 22.74
C ALA A 2 -10.53 -2.50 21.26
N LYS A 3 -11.72 -2.56 20.63
CA LYS A 3 -11.89 -2.95 19.21
C LYS A 3 -11.15 -2.03 18.21
N TYR A 4 -10.68 -0.86 18.67
CA TYR A 4 -10.03 0.15 17.84
C TYR A 4 -8.49 0.14 17.91
N PHE A 5 -7.89 -0.61 18.84
CA PHE A 5 -6.45 -0.57 19.07
C PHE A 5 -5.78 -1.89 18.66
N GLN A 6 -4.88 -1.80 17.69
CA GLN A 6 -3.97 -2.88 17.32
C GLN A 6 -2.64 -2.26 16.84
N SER A 7 -1.54 -2.90 17.22
CA SER A 7 -0.19 -2.58 16.73
C SER A 7 0.38 -3.78 16.00
N ALA A 8 1.03 -3.57 14.86
CA ALA A 8 1.77 -4.59 14.14
C ALA A 8 3.24 -4.13 13.98
N PRO A 9 4.21 -5.05 14.05
CA PRO A 9 5.60 -4.72 13.72
C PRO A 9 5.70 -4.38 12.22
N VAL A 10 6.49 -3.35 11.90
CA VAL A 10 6.80 -3.00 10.50
C VAL A 10 7.90 -3.95 10.03
N SER A 11 7.64 -4.75 8.99
CA SER A 11 8.70 -5.53 8.34
C SER A 11 9.60 -4.56 7.56
N ASN A 12 10.91 -4.57 7.84
CA ASN A 12 11.89 -3.72 7.14
C ASN A 12 11.97 -4.05 5.65
N GLU A 13 11.58 -5.25 5.23
CA GLU A 13 11.51 -5.64 3.81
C GLU A 13 10.27 -5.07 3.10
N ALA A 14 9.26 -4.64 3.87
CA ALA A 14 8.01 -4.07 3.38
C ALA A 14 8.04 -2.53 3.27
N LEU A 15 9.01 -1.82 3.84
CA LEU A 15 9.06 -0.36 3.76
C LEU A 15 10.01 0.07 2.64
N LYS A 16 9.46 0.54 1.52
CA LYS A 16 10.27 1.06 0.41
C LYS A 16 10.26 2.58 0.42
N HIS A 17 11.42 3.20 0.28
CA HIS A 17 11.51 4.63 0.01
C HIS A 17 11.27 4.89 -1.48
N LYS A 18 10.36 5.82 -1.79
CA LYS A 18 10.12 6.32 -3.15
C LYS A 18 10.59 7.76 -3.19
N GLU A 19 11.61 8.04 -3.98
CA GLU A 19 12.01 9.41 -4.28
C GLU A 19 11.07 9.98 -5.35
N ILE A 20 10.57 11.18 -5.09
CA ILE A 20 9.73 11.97 -5.98
C ILE A 20 10.52 13.20 -6.41
N LEU A 21 10.67 13.35 -7.71
CA LEU A 21 11.30 14.50 -8.36
C LEU A 21 10.26 15.12 -9.29
N LEU A 22 9.83 16.34 -9.00
CA LEU A 22 8.97 17.12 -9.88
C LEU A 22 9.70 18.42 -10.22
N ASP A 23 9.76 18.75 -11.50
CA ASP A 23 10.40 19.96 -12.01
C ASP A 23 9.55 20.55 -13.13
N GLY A 24 9.86 21.76 -13.57
CA GLY A 24 9.10 22.48 -14.59
C GLY A 24 7.72 22.93 -14.11
N LEU A 25 7.52 23.07 -12.79
CA LEU A 25 6.27 23.56 -12.22
C LEU A 25 6.31 25.07 -12.07
N TYR A 26 5.19 25.74 -12.33
CA TYR A 26 5.08 27.21 -12.27
C TYR A 26 3.85 27.61 -11.46
N MET A 27 4.07 28.24 -10.31
CA MET A 27 3.03 28.72 -9.42
C MET A 27 2.69 30.19 -9.71
N HIS A 28 1.42 30.44 -10.00
CA HIS A 28 0.85 31.73 -10.34
C HIS A 28 0.14 32.34 -9.13
N GLN A 29 0.64 33.47 -8.67
CA GLN A 29 0.05 34.31 -7.64
C GLN A 29 -0.57 35.54 -8.31
N ASP A 30 -1.90 35.60 -8.30
CA ASP A 30 -2.69 36.71 -8.84
C ASP A 30 -3.29 37.49 -7.66
N LEU A 31 -2.84 38.73 -7.51
CA LEU A 31 -3.08 39.54 -6.30
C LEU A 31 -4.57 39.87 -6.11
N ASP A 32 -4.96 40.11 -4.87
CA ASP A 32 -6.30 40.58 -4.50
C ASP A 32 -6.62 41.89 -5.24
N GLY A 33 -7.80 41.96 -5.85
CA GLY A 33 -8.23 43.07 -6.70
C GLY A 33 -7.80 42.98 -8.17
N SER A 34 -7.01 41.97 -8.57
CA SER A 34 -6.75 41.70 -9.99
C SER A 34 -7.93 40.96 -10.65
N PRO A 35 -8.10 41.05 -12.00
CA PRO A 35 -9.20 40.37 -12.69
C PRO A 35 -9.22 38.84 -12.50
N ASN A 36 -8.05 38.23 -12.31
CA ASN A 36 -7.86 36.79 -12.14
C ASN A 36 -7.43 36.42 -10.71
N GLN A 37 -7.78 37.26 -9.72
CA GLN A 37 -7.33 37.07 -8.33
C GLN A 37 -7.54 35.64 -7.84
N ASN A 38 -6.50 35.09 -7.21
CA ASN A 38 -6.52 33.75 -6.62
C ASN A 38 -6.03 33.77 -5.16
N GLN A 39 -6.11 34.95 -4.55
CA GLN A 39 -5.90 35.16 -3.13
C GLN A 39 -6.81 36.28 -2.61
N LYS A 40 -7.04 36.31 -1.30
CA LYS A 40 -7.85 37.33 -0.63
C LYS A 40 -7.20 37.78 0.67
N THR A 41 -7.06 39.11 0.82
CA THR A 41 -6.60 39.72 2.07
C THR A 41 -7.68 39.56 3.14
N ILE A 42 -7.34 38.95 4.27
CA ILE A 42 -8.25 38.72 5.40
C ILE A 42 -8.07 39.79 6.46
N VAL A 43 -6.82 40.08 6.82
CA VAL A 43 -6.45 41.11 7.80
C VAL A 43 -5.32 41.93 7.21
N ASN A 44 -5.45 43.26 7.26
CA ASN A 44 -4.37 44.18 6.92
C ASN A 44 -4.32 45.32 7.96
N PRO A 45 -3.41 45.25 8.93
CA PRO A 45 -3.29 46.27 9.97
C PRO A 45 -2.60 47.56 9.46
N ASN A 46 -2.16 47.59 8.19
CA ASN A 46 -1.43 48.72 7.58
C ASN A 46 -0.13 49.08 8.32
N LEU A 47 0.54 48.08 8.88
CA LEU A 47 1.84 48.26 9.54
C LEU A 47 3.00 48.27 8.52
N PRO A 48 4.16 48.88 8.86
CA PRO A 48 5.36 48.79 8.05
C PRO A 48 5.71 47.34 7.68
N LEU A 49 6.28 47.15 6.48
CA LEU A 49 6.67 45.83 5.95
C LEU A 49 5.54 44.79 5.86
N GLN A 50 4.28 45.25 5.96
CA GLN A 50 3.09 44.39 5.95
C GLN A 50 3.04 43.40 7.11
N PHE A 51 3.69 43.72 8.24
CA PHE A 51 3.65 42.89 9.44
C PHE A 51 2.21 42.66 9.92
N GLY A 52 1.84 41.40 10.14
CA GLY A 52 0.50 40.97 10.53
C GLY A 52 -0.52 40.92 9.37
N CYS A 53 -0.15 41.35 8.16
CA CYS A 53 -1.02 41.18 6.99
C CYS A 53 -1.21 39.69 6.72
N THR A 54 -2.45 39.22 6.68
CA THR A 54 -2.80 37.80 6.52
C THR A 54 -3.68 37.62 5.29
N VAL A 55 -3.32 36.67 4.45
CA VAL A 55 -3.94 36.45 3.15
C VAL A 55 -4.26 34.96 3.01
N ALA A 56 -5.47 34.64 2.54
CA ALA A 56 -5.82 33.30 2.12
C ALA A 56 -5.50 33.14 0.63
N ASN A 57 -4.82 32.06 0.23
CA ASN A 57 -4.45 31.80 -1.15
C ASN A 57 -4.99 30.46 -1.67
N ASP A 58 -5.22 30.43 -2.98
CA ASP A 58 -5.53 29.28 -3.81
C ASP A 58 -4.74 29.41 -5.13
N TRP A 59 -3.40 29.46 -5.00
CA TRP A 59 -2.49 29.73 -6.12
C TRP A 59 -2.43 28.56 -7.09
N ILE A 60 -2.43 28.87 -8.38
CA ILE A 60 -2.53 27.85 -9.44
C ILE A 60 -1.13 27.40 -9.86
N ILE A 61 -0.90 26.09 -10.02
CA ILE A 61 0.39 25.51 -10.43
C ILE A 61 0.24 24.79 -11.76
N TYR A 62 1.01 25.21 -12.76
CA TYR A 62 1.05 24.61 -14.11
C TYR A 62 2.35 23.84 -14.37
N ASP A 63 2.36 22.97 -15.38
CA ASP A 63 3.54 22.23 -15.89
C ASP A 63 4.38 23.01 -16.93
N GLY A 64 4.09 24.30 -17.13
CA GLY A 64 4.77 25.11 -18.12
C GLY A 64 4.33 26.57 -18.10
N LEU A 65 5.02 27.39 -18.91
CA LEU A 65 4.67 28.80 -19.15
C LEU A 65 3.95 29.03 -20.49
N GLY A 66 3.92 28.01 -21.35
CA GLY A 66 3.33 28.07 -22.69
C GLY A 66 1.80 28.20 -22.69
N PRO A 67 1.21 28.49 -23.87
CA PRO A 67 -0.25 28.63 -24.00
C PRO A 67 -1.00 27.30 -23.79
N ASP A 68 -0.32 26.16 -23.93
CA ASP A 68 -0.81 24.79 -23.80
C ASP A 68 -0.54 24.16 -22.42
N LYS A 69 -0.01 24.96 -21.47
CA LYS A 69 0.26 24.54 -20.11
C LYS A 69 -0.97 23.93 -19.44
N LYS A 70 -0.77 22.89 -18.65
CA LYS A 70 -1.82 22.14 -17.96
C LYS A 70 -1.78 22.41 -16.47
N LEU A 71 -2.97 22.47 -15.87
CA LEU A 71 -3.12 22.59 -14.43
C LEU A 71 -2.64 21.29 -13.76
N VAL A 72 -1.67 21.41 -12.86
CA VAL A 72 -1.10 20.29 -12.10
C VAL A 72 -1.64 20.28 -10.68
N ALA A 73 -1.58 21.42 -10.00
CA ALA A 73 -1.93 21.51 -8.59
C ALA A 73 -2.43 22.90 -8.20
N ARG A 74 -2.97 23.00 -6.98
CA ARG A 74 -3.33 24.27 -6.33
C ARG A 74 -2.66 24.36 -4.96
N ALA A 75 -2.04 25.50 -4.65
CA ALA A 75 -1.47 25.79 -3.35
C ALA A 75 -2.51 26.53 -2.49
N GLN A 76 -3.12 25.79 -1.56
CA GLN A 76 -4.26 26.21 -0.77
C GLN A 76 -3.89 26.37 0.71
N GLY A 77 -3.96 27.59 1.23
CA GLY A 77 -3.63 27.88 2.62
C GLY A 77 -3.42 29.37 2.88
N PRO A 78 -2.94 29.75 4.08
CA PRO A 78 -2.58 31.13 4.38
C PRO A 78 -1.11 31.48 4.08
N HIS A 79 -0.87 32.76 3.84
CA HIS A 79 0.43 33.40 4.03
C HIS A 79 0.29 34.69 4.83
N MET A 80 1.34 35.06 5.57
CA MET A 80 1.31 36.18 6.50
C MET A 80 2.64 36.95 6.52
N GLY A 81 2.59 38.28 6.55
CA GLY A 81 3.74 39.11 6.81
C GLY A 81 4.20 38.93 8.26
N ALA A 82 5.35 38.30 8.46
CA ALA A 82 5.81 37.83 9.76
C ALA A 82 7.06 38.56 10.27
N GLY A 83 7.76 39.30 9.41
CA GLY A 83 8.96 40.04 9.80
C GLY A 83 8.66 41.50 10.17
N ILE A 84 9.03 41.89 11.40
CA ILE A 84 8.88 43.29 11.89
C ILE A 84 10.06 44.19 11.50
N THR A 85 11.25 43.61 11.31
CA THR A 85 12.49 44.33 10.95
C THR A 85 12.89 44.14 9.48
N LYS A 86 12.43 43.05 8.85
CA LYS A 86 12.72 42.69 7.46
C LYS A 86 11.44 42.15 6.82
N GLY A 87 11.17 42.54 5.57
CA GLY A 87 10.00 42.05 4.83
C GLY A 87 10.10 40.54 4.59
N SER A 88 9.47 39.76 5.46
CA SER A 88 9.48 38.29 5.44
C SER A 88 8.06 37.77 5.56
N TRP A 89 7.71 36.86 4.65
CA TRP A 89 6.37 36.28 4.56
C TRP A 89 6.42 34.81 4.94
N PHE A 90 5.72 34.46 6.03
CA PHE A 90 5.44 33.08 6.40
C PHE A 90 4.41 32.49 5.45
N ILE A 91 4.57 31.22 5.09
CA ILE A 91 3.60 30.47 4.29
C ILE A 91 3.33 29.10 4.88
N CYS A 92 2.08 28.66 4.72
CA CYS A 92 1.64 27.32 5.05
C CYS A 92 0.51 26.93 4.10
N PHE A 93 0.70 25.89 3.29
CA PHE A 93 -0.33 25.47 2.35
C PHE A 93 -0.31 23.98 2.07
N ASN A 94 -1.48 23.49 1.65
CA ASN A 94 -1.62 22.20 0.99
C ASN A 94 -1.39 22.40 -0.51
N MET A 95 -0.39 21.72 -1.08
CA MET A 95 -0.27 21.60 -2.53
C MET A 95 -1.15 20.43 -2.98
N VAL A 96 -2.37 20.72 -3.43
CA VAL A 96 -3.37 19.72 -3.82
C VAL A 96 -3.24 19.44 -5.31
N PHE A 97 -2.87 18.21 -5.66
CA PHE A 97 -2.71 17.79 -7.05
C PHE A 97 -4.06 17.43 -7.68
N VAL A 98 -4.24 17.84 -8.92
CA VAL A 98 -5.49 17.67 -9.69
C VAL A 98 -5.25 17.06 -11.07
N ASP A 99 -3.98 16.88 -11.46
CA ASP A 99 -3.64 16.13 -12.67
C ASP A 99 -4.01 14.65 -12.52
N GLU A 100 -4.22 13.97 -13.64
CA GLU A 100 -4.67 12.57 -13.68
C GLU A 100 -3.79 11.62 -12.85
N ARG A 101 -2.47 11.90 -12.74
CA ARG A 101 -1.53 11.01 -12.06
C ARG A 101 -1.62 11.11 -10.53
N PHE A 102 -1.90 12.29 -10.01
CA PHE A 102 -1.84 12.56 -8.57
C PHE A 102 -3.14 13.13 -8.00
N ALA A 103 -4.23 13.12 -8.76
CA ALA A 103 -5.52 13.68 -8.38
C ALA A 103 -5.92 13.28 -6.94
N GLY A 104 -6.14 14.30 -6.09
CA GLY A 104 -6.54 14.13 -4.69
C GLY A 104 -5.38 13.86 -3.71
N SER A 105 -4.17 13.62 -4.19
CA SER A 105 -2.96 13.59 -3.37
C SER A 105 -2.49 15.01 -3.03
N SER A 106 -1.75 15.17 -1.93
CA SER A 106 -1.25 16.49 -1.55
C SER A 106 0.08 16.48 -0.82
N LEU A 107 0.85 17.55 -0.95
CA LEU A 107 2.01 17.86 -0.11
C LEU A 107 1.64 18.92 0.93
N LYS A 108 2.20 18.80 2.14
CA LYS A 108 2.05 19.77 3.22
C LYS A 108 3.31 20.64 3.27
N VAL A 109 3.19 21.90 2.87
CA VAL A 109 4.33 22.80 2.65
C VAL A 109 4.31 23.93 3.65
N LEU A 110 5.47 24.19 4.26
CA LEU A 110 5.65 25.27 5.24
C LEU A 110 7.01 25.94 5.01
N GLY A 111 7.05 27.26 5.13
CA GLY A 111 8.30 28.00 5.01
C GLY A 111 8.12 29.50 5.12
N HIS A 112 9.09 30.22 4.59
CA HIS A 112 9.02 31.67 4.44
C HIS A 112 9.63 32.08 3.10
N PHE A 113 9.37 33.32 2.67
CA PHE A 113 10.11 33.93 1.58
C PHE A 113 10.34 35.42 1.85
N GLU A 114 11.44 35.92 1.30
CA GLU A 114 11.88 37.31 1.38
C GLU A 114 12.15 37.80 -0.05
N GLU A 115 11.97 39.10 -0.31
CA GLU A 115 12.27 39.69 -1.62
C GLU A 115 13.78 39.97 -1.76
N PRO A 116 14.42 39.63 -2.90
CA PRO A 116 14.12 38.57 -3.87
C PRO A 116 15.23 37.49 -3.80
N VAL A 117 15.16 36.25 -4.30
CA VAL A 117 14.71 35.80 -5.63
C VAL A 117 14.47 34.28 -5.65
N GLU A 118 14.86 33.56 -4.61
CA GLU A 118 14.84 32.09 -4.57
C GLU A 118 14.98 31.59 -3.12
N GLY A 119 14.59 30.35 -2.87
CA GLY A 119 14.71 29.73 -1.57
C GLY A 119 14.07 28.34 -1.52
N GLU A 120 13.88 27.84 -0.31
CA GLU A 120 13.30 26.51 -0.07
C GLU A 120 12.16 26.57 0.94
N TRP A 121 11.15 25.75 0.71
CA TRP A 121 10.09 25.44 1.67
C TRP A 121 10.17 23.98 2.07
N ALA A 122 9.91 23.69 3.34
CA ALA A 122 9.92 22.34 3.86
C ALA A 122 8.62 21.61 3.49
N ILE A 123 8.76 20.35 3.08
CA ILE A 123 7.67 19.39 2.98
C ILE A 123 7.63 18.62 4.29
N LEU A 124 6.55 18.79 5.05
CA LEU A 124 6.38 18.21 6.38
C LEU A 124 5.55 16.92 6.37
N GLY A 125 4.94 16.60 5.23
CA GLY A 125 4.04 15.46 5.07
C GLY A 125 3.32 15.47 3.73
N GLY A 126 2.46 14.49 3.53
CA GLY A 126 1.56 14.44 2.39
C GLY A 126 0.45 13.40 2.56
N THR A 127 -0.42 13.33 1.57
CA THR A 127 -1.56 12.40 1.49
C THR A 127 -1.59 11.69 0.14
N GLY A 128 -2.29 10.55 0.07
CA GLY A 128 -2.39 9.77 -1.15
C GLY A 128 -1.03 9.21 -1.58
N GLU A 129 -0.66 9.46 -2.84
CA GLU A 129 0.64 9.06 -3.41
C GLU A 129 1.85 9.68 -2.70
N PHE A 130 1.63 10.75 -1.92
CA PHE A 130 2.66 11.45 -1.14
C PHE A 130 2.55 11.18 0.37
N ALA A 131 1.87 10.10 0.77
CA ALA A 131 1.82 9.73 2.18
C ALA A 131 3.25 9.61 2.77
N TYR A 132 3.44 10.18 3.96
CA TYR A 132 4.74 10.23 4.64
C TYR A 132 5.84 11.00 3.90
N ALA A 133 5.49 11.89 2.96
CA ALA A 133 6.47 12.71 2.25
C ALA A 133 7.27 13.61 3.20
N GLN A 134 8.59 13.65 3.02
CA GLN A 134 9.51 14.62 3.61
C GLN A 134 10.49 15.13 2.56
N GLY A 135 10.82 16.41 2.56
CA GLY A 135 11.70 16.99 1.55
C GLY A 135 11.58 18.50 1.43
N VAL A 136 11.85 19.01 0.23
CA VAL A 136 11.90 20.45 -0.05
C VAL A 136 11.17 20.81 -1.35
N VAL A 137 10.58 21.99 -1.35
CA VAL A 137 10.16 22.72 -2.55
C VAL A 137 11.11 23.88 -2.72
N THR A 138 12.00 23.80 -3.71
CA THR A 138 12.81 24.94 -4.14
C THR A 138 11.95 25.84 -5.02
N PHE A 139 12.01 27.14 -4.81
CA PHE A 139 11.28 28.11 -5.61
C PHE A 139 12.20 29.21 -6.11
N LYS A 140 11.89 29.74 -7.30
CA LYS A 140 12.56 30.89 -7.89
C LYS A 140 11.55 31.82 -8.56
N LYS A 141 11.61 33.12 -8.26
CA LYS A 141 10.75 34.11 -8.92
C LYS A 141 11.22 34.30 -10.36
N VAL A 142 10.33 34.07 -11.33
CA VAL A 142 10.63 34.18 -12.78
C VAL A 142 9.84 35.27 -13.48
N GLN A 143 8.75 35.76 -12.86
CA GLN A 143 7.96 36.87 -13.37
C GLN A 143 7.41 37.70 -12.20
N ASP A 144 7.43 39.02 -12.38
CA ASP A 144 6.85 40.00 -11.45
C ASP A 144 5.85 40.91 -12.19
N GLY A 145 4.86 41.44 -11.47
CA GLY A 145 3.75 42.22 -12.05
C GLY A 145 2.39 41.90 -11.44
N SER A 146 1.32 42.02 -12.24
CA SER A 146 -0.05 41.69 -11.81
C SER A 146 -0.22 40.21 -11.45
N THR A 147 0.49 39.35 -12.20
CA THR A 147 0.66 37.94 -11.92
C THR A 147 2.12 37.70 -11.57
N ARG A 148 2.39 37.25 -10.34
CA ARG A 148 3.72 36.84 -9.91
C ARG A 148 3.87 35.35 -10.16
N VAL A 149 4.97 34.95 -10.80
CA VAL A 149 5.22 33.55 -11.11
C VAL A 149 6.50 33.07 -10.44
N ARG A 150 6.39 31.94 -9.73
CA ARG A 150 7.52 31.21 -9.17
C ARG A 150 7.66 29.87 -9.86
N GLN A 151 8.84 29.60 -10.43
CA GLN A 151 9.21 28.25 -10.82
C GLN A 151 9.45 27.43 -9.56
N LEU A 152 8.95 26.20 -9.53
CA LEU A 152 9.07 25.27 -8.42
C LEU A 152 9.79 23.99 -8.87
N GLN A 153 10.67 23.50 -8.01
CA GLN A 153 11.27 22.18 -8.09
C GLN A 153 11.02 21.47 -6.77
N ILE A 154 10.55 20.23 -6.83
CA ILE A 154 10.13 19.45 -5.67
C ILE A 154 10.99 18.21 -5.61
N ARG A 155 11.63 18.00 -4.45
CA ARG A 155 12.33 16.76 -4.12
C ARG A 155 11.81 16.25 -2.79
N ALA A 156 11.16 15.10 -2.81
CA ALA A 156 10.60 14.47 -1.62
C ALA A 156 10.90 12.98 -1.56
N ILE A 157 11.07 12.46 -0.36
CA ILE A 157 11.11 11.03 -0.08
C ILE A 157 9.77 10.67 0.56
N CYS A 158 9.08 9.68 0.01
CA CYS A 158 7.85 9.14 0.56
C CYS A 158 8.07 7.69 1.01
N LEU A 159 7.32 7.25 2.01
CA LEU A 159 7.21 5.84 2.31
C LEU A 159 6.19 5.22 1.36
N SER A 160 6.66 4.27 0.55
CA SER A 160 5.81 3.38 -0.22
C SER A 160 5.69 2.06 0.54
N PHE A 161 4.46 1.75 0.94
CA PHE A 161 4.08 0.40 1.30
C PHE A 161 3.78 -0.29 -0.04
N PRO A 162 4.55 -1.32 -0.44
CA PRO A 162 4.28 -2.02 -1.68
C PRO A 162 2.82 -2.45 -1.64
N SER A 163 2.08 -2.03 -2.65
CA SER A 163 0.66 -2.34 -2.86
C SER A 163 0.42 -3.82 -3.16
N SER A 164 1.34 -4.73 -2.81
CA SER A 164 1.16 -6.17 -2.89
C SER A 164 0.38 -6.71 -1.67
N LEU A 165 -0.73 -6.04 -1.33
CA LEU A 165 -1.91 -6.71 -0.79
C LEU A 165 -2.87 -7.04 -1.95
N SER A 166 -2.34 -7.34 -3.15
CA SER A 166 -3.14 -7.92 -4.22
C SER A 166 -3.76 -9.18 -3.65
N MET A 167 -5.08 -9.32 -3.80
CA MET A 167 -5.80 -10.49 -3.29
C MET A 167 -5.05 -11.77 -3.68
N PRO A 168 -4.84 -12.70 -2.72
CA PRO A 168 -4.21 -13.97 -3.00
C PRO A 168 -4.89 -14.64 -4.19
N THR A 169 -4.09 -15.11 -5.15
CA THR A 169 -4.60 -15.70 -6.38
C THR A 169 -4.83 -17.19 -6.17
N LYS A 170 -5.93 -17.73 -6.72
CA LYS A 170 -6.23 -19.16 -6.65
C LYS A 170 -5.46 -19.93 -7.72
N MET A 171 -4.91 -21.07 -7.32
CA MET A 171 -4.34 -22.07 -8.21
C MET A 171 -4.95 -23.44 -7.89
N GLY A 172 -5.34 -24.19 -8.94
CA GLY A 172 -6.10 -25.44 -8.81
C GLY A 172 -7.62 -25.24 -8.94
N PRO A 173 -8.46 -26.12 -8.34
CA PRO A 173 -8.09 -27.23 -7.48
C PRO A 173 -7.64 -28.46 -8.28
N TRP A 174 -6.87 -29.34 -7.65
CA TRP A 174 -6.51 -30.66 -8.15
C TRP A 174 -7.27 -31.72 -7.38
N GLY A 175 -7.79 -32.74 -8.05
CA GLY A 175 -8.55 -33.82 -7.43
C GLY A 175 -9.81 -34.20 -8.22
N GLY A 176 -10.76 -34.82 -7.53
CA GLY A 176 -12.05 -35.21 -8.07
C GLY A 176 -13.12 -34.12 -7.99
N ASN A 177 -14.30 -34.43 -8.57
CA ASN A 177 -15.45 -33.52 -8.61
C ASN A 177 -16.46 -33.74 -7.46
N GLY A 178 -16.19 -34.69 -6.56
CA GLY A 178 -17.06 -34.97 -5.42
C GLY A 178 -17.06 -33.87 -4.36
N GLY A 179 -17.75 -34.12 -3.25
CA GLY A 179 -17.81 -33.21 -2.11
C GLY A 179 -18.49 -31.86 -2.36
N SER A 180 -18.44 -30.99 -1.35
CA SER A 180 -18.89 -29.60 -1.38
C SER A 180 -17.71 -28.64 -1.36
N ILE A 181 -17.86 -27.47 -2.00
CA ILE A 181 -16.81 -26.44 -2.02
C ILE A 181 -16.59 -25.91 -0.61
N GLN A 182 -15.31 -25.80 -0.25
CA GLN A 182 -14.82 -25.18 0.97
C GLN A 182 -13.87 -24.05 0.59
N ASP A 183 -14.04 -22.90 1.24
CA ASP A 183 -13.26 -21.71 0.93
C ASP A 183 -13.06 -20.87 2.19
N ILE A 184 -12.07 -19.99 2.15
CA ILE A 184 -11.79 -19.04 3.22
C ILE A 184 -12.92 -18.01 3.27
N THR A 185 -13.57 -17.89 4.42
CA THR A 185 -14.74 -17.01 4.56
C THR A 185 -14.42 -15.71 5.29
N THR A 186 -13.30 -15.64 6.01
CA THR A 186 -13.04 -14.52 6.93
C THR A 186 -11.61 -13.97 6.83
N GLY A 187 -11.48 -12.79 6.25
CA GLY A 187 -10.19 -12.10 6.15
C GLY A 187 -9.36 -12.59 4.96
N THR A 188 -8.43 -11.74 4.51
CA THR A 188 -7.55 -12.05 3.38
C THR A 188 -6.31 -12.77 3.91
N PRO A 189 -6.02 -14.02 3.50
CA PRO A 189 -4.87 -14.74 4.01
C PRO A 189 -3.57 -14.12 3.50
N MET A 190 -2.66 -13.83 4.42
CA MET A 190 -1.38 -13.21 4.12
C MET A 190 -0.23 -14.18 4.39
N ARG A 191 -0.32 -14.99 5.45
CA ARG A 191 0.77 -15.91 5.80
C ARG A 191 0.25 -17.18 6.44
N LEU A 192 0.51 -18.32 5.81
CA LEU A 192 0.22 -19.64 6.36
C LEU A 192 1.12 -19.91 7.59
N GLN A 193 0.53 -20.40 8.68
CA GLN A 193 1.24 -20.71 9.93
C GLN A 193 1.28 -22.20 10.23
N SER A 194 0.18 -22.90 9.98
CA SER A 194 0.13 -24.34 10.19
C SER A 194 -0.79 -25.01 9.18
N VAL A 195 -0.53 -26.29 8.92
CA VAL A 195 -1.43 -27.17 8.16
C VAL A 195 -1.61 -28.45 8.95
N THR A 196 -2.85 -28.86 9.15
CA THR A 196 -3.22 -30.15 9.73
C THR A 196 -3.90 -30.99 8.67
N LEU A 197 -3.35 -32.17 8.41
CA LEU A 197 -3.90 -33.16 7.49
C LEU A 197 -4.31 -34.39 8.30
N SER A 198 -5.53 -34.86 8.08
CA SER A 198 -6.01 -36.11 8.66
C SER A 198 -6.17 -37.15 7.56
N SER A 199 -5.77 -38.39 7.83
CA SER A 199 -5.81 -39.49 6.85
C SER A 199 -6.33 -40.78 7.48
N GLU A 200 -7.06 -41.56 6.69
CA GLU A 200 -7.58 -42.87 7.08
C GLU A 200 -7.30 -43.87 5.94
N SER A 201 -6.84 -45.06 6.30
CA SER A 201 -6.50 -46.18 5.40
C SER A 201 -5.58 -45.81 4.23
N SER A 202 -6.08 -45.15 3.18
CA SER A 202 -5.37 -44.87 1.93
C SER A 202 -5.64 -43.50 1.29
N TRP A 203 -6.33 -42.58 1.96
CA TRP A 203 -6.55 -41.22 1.44
C TRP A 203 -6.59 -40.14 2.52
N ILE A 204 -6.50 -38.88 2.10
CA ILE A 204 -6.67 -37.72 2.97
C ILE A 204 -8.16 -37.51 3.22
N VAL A 205 -8.57 -37.38 4.48
CA VAL A 205 -9.97 -37.21 4.88
C VAL A 205 -10.31 -35.76 5.22
N SER A 206 -9.39 -35.02 5.84
CA SER A 206 -9.62 -33.61 6.16
C SER A 206 -8.38 -32.74 6.14
N LEU A 207 -8.61 -31.45 5.95
CA LEU A 207 -7.62 -30.37 5.94
C LEU A 207 -8.07 -29.26 6.89
N ALA A 208 -7.18 -28.82 7.77
CA ALA A 208 -7.32 -27.58 8.53
C ALA A 208 -6.03 -26.76 8.42
N PHE A 209 -6.10 -25.45 8.60
CA PHE A 209 -4.91 -24.61 8.60
C PHE A 209 -5.13 -23.32 9.38
N THR A 210 -4.03 -22.78 9.89
CA THR A 210 -4.02 -21.44 10.50
C THR A 210 -3.18 -20.47 9.67
N TYR A 211 -3.59 -19.20 9.64
CA TYR A 211 -2.89 -18.15 8.91
C TYR A 211 -3.01 -16.79 9.60
N ILE A 212 -2.12 -15.86 9.25
CA ILE A 212 -2.23 -14.44 9.58
C ILE A 212 -2.95 -13.73 8.43
N ASP A 213 -4.01 -12.97 8.74
CA ASP A 213 -4.75 -12.19 7.75
C ASP A 213 -4.10 -10.82 7.46
N LYS A 214 -4.64 -10.06 6.50
CA LYS A 214 -4.18 -8.70 6.16
C LYS A 214 -4.19 -7.69 7.31
N LEU A 215 -4.93 -7.99 8.39
CA LEU A 215 -4.99 -7.17 9.60
C LEU A 215 -4.05 -7.71 10.68
N GLY A 216 -3.19 -8.67 10.37
CA GLY A 216 -2.27 -9.29 11.33
C GLY A 216 -2.94 -10.23 12.32
N LYS A 217 -4.22 -10.58 12.13
CA LYS A 217 -4.95 -11.46 13.05
C LYS A 217 -4.75 -12.92 12.65
N ARG A 218 -4.47 -13.78 13.64
CA ARG A 218 -4.49 -15.23 13.46
C ARG A 218 -5.92 -15.73 13.21
N ARG A 219 -6.08 -16.48 12.13
CA ARG A 219 -7.32 -17.14 11.70
C ARG A 219 -7.10 -18.65 11.67
N ASN A 220 -8.20 -19.38 11.77
CA ASN A 220 -8.25 -20.83 11.68
C ASN A 220 -9.35 -21.19 10.68
N GLU A 221 -9.07 -22.11 9.77
CA GLU A 221 -10.01 -22.65 8.80
C GLU A 221 -10.01 -24.17 8.86
N GLY A 222 -11.20 -24.75 8.70
CA GLY A 222 -11.44 -26.17 8.86
C GLY A 222 -11.61 -26.64 10.31
N PRO A 223 -11.57 -27.96 10.57
CA PRO A 223 -11.29 -29.01 9.58
C PRO A 223 -12.37 -29.08 8.51
N TRP A 224 -11.93 -29.04 7.25
CA TRP A 224 -12.76 -29.32 6.10
C TRP A 224 -12.69 -30.82 5.82
N GLY A 225 -13.83 -31.51 5.95
CA GLY A 225 -13.92 -32.97 5.88
C GLY A 225 -14.30 -33.58 7.24
N PRO A 226 -14.42 -34.92 7.33
CA PRO A 226 -14.82 -35.60 8.57
C PRO A 226 -13.73 -35.57 9.63
N ASP A 227 -14.11 -35.43 10.90
CA ASP A 227 -13.19 -35.56 12.05
C ASP A 227 -12.90 -37.04 12.34
N LYS A 228 -12.05 -37.64 11.49
CA LYS A 228 -11.67 -39.06 11.53
C LYS A 228 -10.21 -39.26 11.11
N GLY A 229 -9.68 -40.43 11.43
CA GLY A 229 -8.33 -40.84 11.04
C GLY A 229 -7.22 -40.21 11.87
N ASN A 230 -5.98 -40.45 11.44
CA ASN A 230 -4.79 -39.94 12.11
C ASN A 230 -4.43 -38.56 11.58
N SER A 231 -4.34 -37.60 12.49
CA SER A 231 -4.02 -36.21 12.19
C SER A 231 -2.55 -35.90 12.39
N GLN A 232 -1.95 -35.18 11.46
CA GLN A 232 -0.59 -34.66 11.56
C GLN A 232 -0.60 -33.16 11.28
N THR A 233 0.02 -32.39 12.18
CA THR A 233 0.14 -30.93 12.07
C THR A 233 1.58 -30.54 11.76
N ILE A 234 1.72 -29.69 10.75
CA ILE A 234 2.95 -28.97 10.45
C ILE A 234 2.81 -27.56 10.99
N GLU A 235 3.77 -27.12 11.81
CA GLU A 235 3.92 -25.73 12.24
C GLU A 235 5.11 -25.13 11.49
N PHE A 236 4.87 -24.07 10.71
CA PHE A 236 5.92 -23.42 9.92
C PHE A 236 6.70 -22.40 10.75
N GLY A 237 8.02 -22.40 10.60
CA GLY A 237 8.88 -21.42 11.26
C GLY A 237 8.70 -19.97 10.80
N PRO A 238 9.29 -18.99 11.51
CA PRO A 238 9.22 -17.57 11.16
C PRO A 238 9.72 -17.20 9.76
N LYS A 239 10.56 -18.03 9.13
CA LYS A 239 11.09 -17.81 7.77
C LYS A 239 10.81 -18.98 6.82
N GLU A 240 9.94 -19.89 7.24
CA GLU A 240 9.56 -21.05 6.44
C GLU A 240 8.25 -20.75 5.72
N TYR A 241 8.23 -20.97 4.41
CA TYR A 241 7.06 -20.74 3.57
C TYR A 241 6.94 -21.82 2.49
N VAL A 242 5.71 -22.14 2.16
CA VAL A 242 5.38 -23.20 1.20
C VAL A 242 5.53 -22.68 -0.23
N THR A 243 6.31 -23.40 -1.03
CA THR A 243 6.64 -23.07 -2.42
C THR A 243 5.94 -24.00 -3.41
N GLU A 244 5.55 -25.19 -2.98
CA GLU A 244 4.85 -26.16 -3.82
C GLU A 244 3.98 -27.08 -2.97
N ILE A 245 2.82 -27.45 -3.53
CA ILE A 245 2.09 -28.64 -3.11
C ILE A 245 2.13 -29.69 -4.21
N SER A 246 2.31 -30.94 -3.83
CA SER A 246 2.25 -32.08 -4.75
C SER A 246 1.60 -33.29 -4.07
N GLY A 247 1.30 -34.34 -4.83
CA GLY A 247 0.62 -35.49 -4.27
C GLY A 247 0.14 -36.47 -5.31
N THR A 248 -0.77 -37.35 -4.89
CA THR A 248 -1.44 -38.32 -5.78
C THR A 248 -2.95 -38.24 -5.66
N ILE A 249 -3.64 -38.63 -6.74
CA ILE A 249 -5.09 -38.59 -6.90
C ILE A 249 -5.57 -39.98 -7.34
N ASP A 250 -6.43 -40.59 -6.54
CA ASP A 250 -7.17 -41.84 -6.84
C ASP A 250 -8.67 -41.60 -6.60
N ASN A 251 -9.30 -40.90 -7.54
CA ASN A 251 -10.65 -40.27 -7.44
C ASN A 251 -10.78 -39.16 -6.38
N VAL A 252 -10.05 -39.25 -5.28
CA VAL A 252 -9.88 -38.23 -4.23
C VAL A 252 -8.39 -37.98 -4.01
N ILE A 253 -8.03 -37.00 -3.19
CA ILE A 253 -6.63 -36.79 -2.78
C ILE A 253 -6.17 -37.98 -1.93
N SER A 254 -5.33 -38.83 -2.51
CA SER A 254 -4.81 -40.03 -1.85
C SER A 254 -3.53 -39.72 -1.06
N SER A 255 -2.69 -38.80 -1.56
CA SER A 255 -1.55 -38.27 -0.81
C SER A 255 -1.27 -36.79 -1.04
N LEU A 256 -0.60 -36.16 -0.08
CA LEU A 256 -0.08 -34.79 -0.18
C LEU A 256 1.36 -34.68 0.32
N VAL A 257 2.14 -33.86 -0.37
CA VAL A 257 3.49 -33.44 0.00
C VAL A 257 3.49 -31.92 0.00
N ILE A 258 3.99 -31.32 1.09
CA ILE A 258 4.13 -29.88 1.23
C ILE A 258 5.61 -29.54 1.16
N THR A 259 6.03 -28.85 0.10
CA THR A 259 7.41 -28.40 -0.10
C THR A 259 7.54 -26.94 0.32
N THR A 260 8.54 -26.67 1.15
CA THR A 260 8.88 -25.32 1.62
C THR A 260 10.23 -24.89 1.07
N ASN A 261 10.60 -23.62 1.29
CA ASN A 261 11.95 -23.12 1.06
C ASN A 261 13.04 -23.82 1.91
N MET A 262 12.66 -24.61 2.93
CA MET A 262 13.62 -25.27 3.82
C MET A 262 13.66 -26.78 3.63
N LYS A 263 12.50 -27.43 3.52
CA LYS A 263 12.37 -28.89 3.45
C LYS A 263 11.02 -29.34 2.90
N LYS A 264 10.85 -30.65 2.74
CA LYS A 264 9.58 -31.30 2.37
C LYS A 264 8.93 -31.97 3.57
N TYR A 265 7.60 -31.91 3.63
CA TYR A 265 6.76 -32.63 4.59
C TYR A 265 5.86 -33.63 3.87
N GLY A 266 5.71 -34.82 4.44
CA GLY A 266 4.94 -35.92 3.86
C GLY A 266 5.80 -36.97 3.16
N PRO A 267 5.22 -37.82 2.30
CA PRO A 267 3.81 -37.80 1.91
C PRO A 267 2.89 -38.12 3.08
N PHE A 268 1.83 -37.33 3.22
CA PHE A 268 0.68 -37.62 4.08
C PHE A 268 -0.32 -38.46 3.28
N GLY A 269 -1.00 -39.41 3.91
CA GLY A 269 -1.86 -40.37 3.22
C GLY A 269 -1.06 -41.50 2.57
N HIS A 270 -1.59 -42.06 1.47
CA HIS A 270 -0.98 -43.19 0.77
C HIS A 270 -0.82 -42.86 -0.71
N GLU A 271 0.41 -42.90 -1.23
CA GLU A 271 0.66 -42.61 -2.64
C GLU A 271 -0.02 -43.65 -3.54
N LYS A 272 -1.07 -43.24 -4.26
CA LYS A 272 -1.83 -44.09 -5.18
C LYS A 272 -2.52 -43.27 -6.26
N GLY A 273 -2.51 -43.75 -7.50
CA GLY A 273 -3.13 -43.07 -8.64
C GLY A 273 -2.22 -42.05 -9.32
N ASN A 274 -2.80 -41.03 -9.93
CA ASN A 274 -2.08 -40.06 -10.76
C ASN A 274 -1.37 -38.99 -9.91
N ARG A 275 -0.12 -38.66 -10.23
CA ARG A 275 0.64 -37.61 -9.55
C ARG A 275 0.20 -36.21 -10.02
N PHE A 276 0.19 -35.26 -9.10
CA PHE A 276 0.09 -33.83 -9.41
C PHE A 276 1.18 -33.04 -8.67
N SER A 277 1.55 -31.88 -9.21
CA SER A 277 2.47 -30.93 -8.59
C SER A 277 2.09 -29.52 -9.02
N ALA A 278 2.21 -28.58 -8.09
CA ALA A 278 1.83 -27.19 -8.26
C ALA A 278 2.81 -26.28 -7.50
N ALA A 279 3.86 -25.85 -8.21
CA ALA A 279 4.75 -24.80 -7.74
C ALA A 279 4.11 -23.43 -7.96
N VAL A 280 4.19 -22.56 -6.96
CA VAL A 280 3.70 -21.18 -7.09
C VAL A 280 4.70 -20.32 -7.87
N PRO A 281 4.27 -19.21 -8.51
CA PRO A 281 5.16 -18.31 -9.22
C PRO A 281 6.33 -17.78 -8.37
N GLU A 282 7.43 -17.39 -9.04
CA GLU A 282 8.57 -16.76 -8.38
C GLU A 282 8.15 -15.57 -7.50
N ASN A 283 8.82 -15.40 -6.35
CA ASN A 283 8.53 -14.38 -5.35
C ASN A 283 7.15 -14.48 -4.68
N THR A 284 6.46 -15.63 -4.80
CA THR A 284 5.21 -15.92 -4.08
C THR A 284 5.31 -17.17 -3.21
N CYS A 285 4.39 -17.32 -2.26
CA CYS A 285 4.24 -18.52 -1.43
C CYS A 285 2.76 -18.86 -1.23
N VAL A 286 2.46 -20.09 -0.79
CA VAL A 286 1.10 -20.48 -0.39
C VAL A 286 0.75 -19.81 0.93
N VAL A 287 -0.38 -19.10 0.95
CA VAL A 287 -0.89 -18.34 2.11
C VAL A 287 -2.17 -18.92 2.70
N GLY A 288 -2.82 -19.84 1.99
CA GLY A 288 -4.03 -20.54 2.42
C GLY A 288 -4.48 -21.57 1.40
N PHE A 289 -5.59 -22.25 1.69
CA PHE A 289 -6.16 -23.29 0.85
C PHE A 289 -7.62 -23.02 0.53
N PHE A 290 -8.12 -23.68 -0.50
CA PHE A 290 -9.54 -23.94 -0.75
C PHE A 290 -9.67 -25.40 -1.16
N ALA A 291 -10.85 -26.00 -1.01
CA ALA A 291 -11.00 -27.44 -1.19
C ALA A 291 -12.38 -27.84 -1.68
N ARG A 292 -12.52 -29.13 -2.00
CA ARG A 292 -13.80 -29.83 -2.07
C ARG A 292 -13.75 -31.00 -1.09
N THR A 293 -14.75 -31.10 -0.22
CA THR A 293 -14.77 -32.15 0.80
C THR A 293 -16.15 -32.81 0.93
N GLY A 294 -16.13 -34.13 1.07
CA GLY A 294 -17.27 -34.97 1.42
C GLY A 294 -16.86 -35.93 2.55
N ASN A 295 -16.88 -37.23 2.27
CA ASN A 295 -16.29 -38.25 3.15
C ASN A 295 -14.75 -38.32 3.07
N ALA A 296 -14.16 -37.60 2.12
CA ALA A 296 -12.73 -37.46 1.92
C ALA A 296 -12.40 -36.04 1.44
N LEU A 297 -11.11 -35.72 1.32
CA LEU A 297 -10.65 -34.55 0.59
C LEU A 297 -10.71 -34.86 -0.92
N ASP A 298 -11.82 -34.50 -1.56
CA ASP A 298 -12.04 -34.74 -2.99
C ASP A 298 -11.04 -33.97 -3.86
N ALA A 299 -10.85 -32.67 -3.56
CA ALA A 299 -9.91 -31.82 -4.27
C ALA A 299 -9.33 -30.73 -3.37
N VAL A 300 -8.13 -30.25 -3.70
CA VAL A 300 -7.43 -29.18 -2.99
C VAL A 300 -6.90 -28.15 -3.96
N GLY A 301 -6.98 -26.87 -3.59
CA GLY A 301 -6.34 -25.76 -4.27
C GLY A 301 -5.67 -24.84 -3.27
N VAL A 302 -4.84 -23.93 -3.77
CA VAL A 302 -4.06 -23.00 -2.94
C VAL A 302 -4.34 -21.56 -3.29
N TYR A 303 -4.32 -20.72 -2.28
CA TYR A 303 -4.12 -19.29 -2.43
C TYR A 303 -2.63 -19.00 -2.37
N HIS A 304 -2.08 -18.32 -3.37
CA HIS A 304 -0.71 -17.83 -3.35
C HIS A 304 -0.65 -16.30 -3.34
N GLY A 305 0.33 -15.77 -2.64
CA GLY A 305 0.55 -14.34 -2.44
C GLY A 305 2.03 -14.02 -2.24
N PRO A 306 2.41 -12.74 -2.14
CA PRO A 306 3.81 -12.35 -1.96
C PRO A 306 4.38 -12.93 -0.66
N ILE A 307 5.67 -13.28 -0.71
CA ILE A 307 6.41 -13.74 0.46
C ILE A 307 6.54 -12.56 1.45
N MET A 308 6.01 -12.71 2.66
CA MET A 308 6.23 -11.76 3.76
C MET A 308 7.02 -12.47 4.85
N VAL A 309 8.31 -12.13 4.95
CA VAL A 309 9.21 -12.62 5.99
C VAL A 309 9.21 -11.67 7.17
#